data_AF-H3GD74-F1
#
_entry.id   AF-H3GD74-F1
#
_cell.length_a   1.000
_cell.length_b   1.000
_cell.length_c   1.000
_cell.angle_alpha   90.00
_cell.angle_beta   90.00
_cell.angle_gamma   90.00
#
_symmetry.space_group_name_H-M   'P 1'
#
loop_
_entity.id
_entity.type
_entity.pdbx_description
1 polymer ?
#
loop_
_entity_poly.entity_id
_entity_poly.type
_entity_poly.pdbx_seq_one_letter_code
_entity_poly.pdbx_strand_id
1 'polypeptide(L)'
;MNDASSPESDGAQQPAHTKMPPRYMRPTFSSILPEYANAETDQIRKAFVAGNYANIQKIPARLKNNAVNQARFEKMNENRLTQPKARKNATQNGLFNKFEYTPSRFSLADGQVHMERLRSEAKRTEISGQDFVSGCGAARLKHEDAFGATNFRYPHMQEPYPDVQEEKKHRRYLEGKKILYGAFVPCGQRPPVDAVTRKLIPQIIQEMHEVIAADWQGLEFSISPARDENIVVRFNEVSIECENGLVAYMNVFCKTNRVPSKYGLHKVAEDWNAKPGDGGLYFAFRPPWVKNRSKDLIVFVNSSNASASPRDNQ
;
A
#
# COMPACT_ATOMS: atom_id res chain seq x y z
N MET A 1 -81.10 22.32 -28.84
CA MET A 1 -80.02 23.02 -29.57
C MET A 1 -79.25 23.86 -28.57
N ASN A 2 -77.97 23.73 -28.26
CA ASN A 2 -76.85 22.80 -28.46
C ASN A 2 -75.98 23.07 -27.21
N ASP A 3 -75.63 22.12 -26.34
CA ASP A 3 -74.56 21.12 -26.45
C ASP A 3 -73.15 21.68 -26.75
N ALA A 4 -72.24 21.54 -25.75
CA ALA A 4 -70.76 21.58 -25.78
C ALA A 4 -70.27 21.79 -24.32
N SER A 5 -69.99 20.79 -23.49
CA SER A 5 -68.88 19.81 -23.48
C SER A 5 -67.45 20.43 -23.47
N SER A 6 -66.89 20.50 -22.25
CA SER A 6 -65.52 20.20 -21.75
C SER A 6 -64.25 20.48 -22.61
N PRO A 7 -63.02 20.60 -22.03
CA PRO A 7 -62.62 20.14 -20.69
C PRO A 7 -61.70 21.05 -19.84
N GLU A 8 -61.71 20.71 -18.56
CA GLU A 8 -60.73 20.99 -17.53
C GLU A 8 -59.31 20.59 -17.97
N SER A 9 -58.32 21.43 -17.68
CA SER A 9 -56.90 21.06 -17.73
C SER A 9 -56.35 21.03 -16.31
N ASP A 10 -56.45 19.85 -15.70
CA ASP A 10 -55.78 19.49 -14.46
C ASP A 10 -54.26 19.43 -14.71
N GLY A 11 -53.59 20.54 -14.46
CA GLY A 11 -52.14 20.66 -14.46
C GLY A 11 -51.55 20.07 -13.18
N ALA A 12 -51.55 18.74 -13.06
CA ALA A 12 -50.85 18.02 -12.02
C ALA A 12 -49.34 18.32 -12.10
N GLN A 13 -48.86 19.24 -11.26
CA GLN A 13 -47.44 19.45 -11.00
C GLN A 13 -46.91 18.20 -10.29
N GLN A 14 -46.27 17.33 -11.07
CA GLN A 14 -45.45 16.25 -10.54
C GLN A 14 -44.37 16.85 -9.62
N PRO A 15 -44.14 16.32 -8.41
CA PRO A 15 -43.04 16.76 -7.58
C PRO A 15 -41.74 16.47 -8.32
N ALA A 16 -41.01 17.53 -8.68
CA ALA A 16 -39.70 17.42 -9.29
C ALA A 16 -38.82 16.60 -8.34
N HIS A 17 -38.56 15.34 -8.71
CA HIS A 17 -37.52 14.53 -8.07
C HIS A 17 -36.22 15.32 -8.18
N THR A 18 -35.83 15.98 -7.10
CA THR A 18 -34.50 16.57 -6.94
C THR A 18 -33.51 15.43 -7.05
N LYS A 19 -32.96 15.24 -8.25
CA LYS A 19 -31.89 14.27 -8.51
C LYS A 19 -30.75 14.61 -7.55
N MET A 20 -30.66 13.87 -6.45
CA MET A 20 -29.59 14.08 -5.49
C MET A 20 -28.26 13.94 -6.24
N PRO A 21 -27.30 14.87 -6.03
CA PRO A 21 -26.04 14.80 -6.72
C PRO A 21 -25.35 13.45 -6.41
N PRO A 22 -24.58 12.92 -7.39
CA PRO A 22 -23.82 11.69 -7.21
C PRO A 22 -22.99 11.71 -5.92
N ARG A 23 -22.77 10.55 -5.29
CA ARG A 23 -22.12 10.45 -3.97
C ARG A 23 -20.74 11.12 -3.91
N TYR A 24 -20.01 11.17 -5.03
CA TYR A 24 -18.72 11.84 -5.15
C TYR A 24 -18.81 13.38 -5.21
N MET A 25 -19.99 13.94 -5.50
CA MET A 25 -20.27 15.38 -5.47
C MET A 25 -20.91 15.83 -4.16
N ARG A 26 -21.26 14.90 -3.26
CA ARG A 26 -21.83 15.26 -1.96
C ARG A 26 -20.71 15.76 -1.05
N PRO A 27 -20.91 16.88 -0.34
CA PRO A 27 -19.94 17.36 0.63
C PRO A 27 -19.69 16.28 1.68
N THR A 28 -18.43 15.90 1.88
CA THR A 28 -18.03 14.98 2.94
C THR A 28 -18.20 15.67 4.29
N PHE A 29 -18.35 14.90 5.38
CA PHE A 29 -18.42 15.46 6.74
C PHE A 29 -17.24 16.42 7.01
N SER A 30 -16.04 16.07 6.54
CA SER A 30 -14.84 16.92 6.61
C SER A 30 -14.93 18.26 5.87
N SER A 31 -15.80 18.39 4.87
CA SER A 31 -16.02 19.64 4.12
C SER A 31 -17.09 20.55 4.74
N ILE A 32 -17.91 20.01 5.64
CA ILE A 32 -18.97 20.75 6.35
C ILE A 32 -18.45 21.30 7.68
N LEU A 33 -17.35 20.73 8.20
CA LEU A 33 -16.73 21.22 9.42
C LEU A 33 -16.15 22.63 9.19
N PRO A 34 -16.33 23.55 10.16
CA PRO A 34 -15.66 24.84 10.14
C PRO A 34 -14.15 24.65 9.97
N GLU A 35 -13.55 25.45 9.10
CA GLU A 35 -12.10 25.46 8.97
C GLU A 35 -11.50 25.85 10.32
N TYR A 36 -10.53 25.05 10.78
CA TYR A 36 -9.92 25.21 12.09
C TYR A 36 -9.38 26.64 12.26
N ALA A 37 -9.78 27.34 13.33
CA ALA A 37 -9.46 28.75 13.52
C ALA A 37 -7.94 29.05 13.52
N ASN A 38 -7.10 28.07 13.90
CA ASN A 38 -5.64 28.24 13.90
C ASN A 38 -4.95 27.71 12.62
N ALA A 39 -5.70 27.31 11.59
CA ALA A 39 -5.12 26.77 10.35
C ALA A 39 -4.16 27.76 9.68
N GLU A 40 -4.49 29.05 9.70
CA GLU A 40 -3.62 30.13 9.19
C GLU A 40 -2.31 30.23 9.99
N THR A 41 -2.40 30.15 11.32
CA THR A 41 -1.22 30.21 12.21
C THR A 41 -0.29 29.02 11.98
N ASP A 42 -0.87 27.82 11.84
CA ASP A 42 -0.10 26.61 11.56
C ASP A 42 0.55 26.67 10.17
N GLN A 43 -0.12 27.24 9.18
CA GLN A 43 0.42 27.42 7.84
C GLN A 43 1.59 28.40 7.81
N ILE A 44 1.49 29.51 8.57
CA ILE A 44 2.59 30.45 8.75
C ILE A 44 3.75 29.73 9.42
N ARG A 45 3.54 29.11 10.59
CA ARG A 45 4.59 28.38 11.32
C ARG A 45 5.29 27.37 10.41
N LYS A 46 4.51 26.59 9.67
CA LYS A 46 4.98 25.59 8.71
C LYS A 46 5.91 26.16 7.64
N ALA A 47 5.69 27.38 7.17
CA ALA A 47 6.52 27.99 6.14
C ALA A 47 7.89 28.47 6.67
N PHE A 48 8.02 28.68 7.98
CA PHE A 48 9.29 29.03 8.63
C PHE A 48 10.06 27.82 9.17
N VAL A 49 9.47 26.63 9.16
CA VAL A 49 10.12 25.39 9.63
C VAL A 49 10.90 24.73 8.50
N ALA A 50 12.17 24.40 8.76
CA ALA A 50 13.01 23.66 7.82
C ALA A 50 12.46 22.26 7.55
N GLY A 51 12.60 21.78 6.31
CA GLY A 51 12.12 20.44 5.90
C GLY A 51 10.63 20.36 5.55
N ASN A 52 9.96 21.50 5.38
CA ASN A 52 8.59 21.56 4.92
C ASN A 52 8.47 22.06 3.47
N TYR A 53 7.39 21.67 2.80
CA TYR A 53 7.04 22.04 1.42
C TYR A 53 6.25 23.37 1.32
N ALA A 54 5.92 23.98 2.46
CA ALA A 54 5.30 25.30 2.51
C ALA A 54 6.34 26.39 2.20
N ASN A 55 6.36 26.90 0.97
CA ASN A 55 7.29 27.97 0.59
C ASN A 55 6.83 29.32 1.18
N ILE A 56 7.73 29.97 1.94
CA ILE A 56 7.53 31.30 2.53
C ILE A 56 7.20 32.38 1.49
N GLN A 57 7.70 32.26 0.27
CA GLN A 57 7.41 33.19 -0.83
C GLN A 57 5.94 33.18 -1.26
N LYS A 58 5.19 32.14 -0.87
CA LYS A 58 3.77 32.00 -1.18
C LYS A 58 2.87 32.63 -0.11
N ILE A 59 3.44 33.15 0.97
CA ILE A 59 2.72 33.89 2.01
C ILE A 59 2.62 35.37 1.60
N PRO A 60 1.45 36.02 1.76
CA PRO A 60 1.31 37.44 1.47
C PRO A 60 2.22 38.29 2.35
N ALA A 61 2.85 39.31 1.77
CA ALA A 61 3.76 40.21 2.49
C ALA A 61 3.09 41.02 3.62
N ARG A 62 1.76 41.25 3.50
CA ARG A 62 0.96 41.91 4.53
C ARG A 62 -0.01 40.89 5.12
N LEU A 63 0.24 40.47 6.37
CA LEU A 63 -0.63 39.57 7.11
C LEU A 63 -1.85 40.34 7.61
N LYS A 64 -3.02 40.01 7.06
CA LYS A 64 -4.34 40.41 7.57
C LYS A 64 -5.12 39.15 7.93
N ASN A 65 -6.19 39.29 8.70
CA ASN A 65 -7.07 38.17 9.03
C ASN A 65 -7.49 37.44 7.75
N ASN A 66 -7.27 36.12 7.69
CA ASN A 66 -7.62 35.24 6.58
C ASN A 66 -6.84 35.47 5.26
N ALA A 67 -5.82 36.33 5.26
CA ALA A 67 -5.06 36.65 4.05
C ALA A 67 -4.25 35.46 3.52
N VAL A 68 -3.71 34.63 4.41
CA VAL A 68 -2.90 33.45 4.01
C VAL A 68 -3.79 32.39 3.38
N ASN A 69 -4.97 32.16 3.95
CA ASN A 69 -5.94 31.22 3.38
C ASN A 69 -6.44 31.72 2.03
N GLN A 70 -6.76 33.00 1.89
CA GLN A 70 -7.15 33.59 0.62
C GLN A 70 -6.07 33.40 -0.46
N ALA A 71 -4.81 33.75 -0.16
CA ALA A 71 -3.69 33.55 -1.08
C ALA A 71 -3.51 32.07 -1.48
N ARG A 72 -3.75 31.15 -0.54
CA ARG A 72 -3.73 29.71 -0.80
C ARG A 72 -4.84 29.27 -1.74
N PHE A 73 -6.07 29.76 -1.56
CA PHE A 73 -7.20 29.48 -2.44
C PHE A 73 -7.00 30.07 -3.84
N GLU A 74 -6.53 31.31 -3.93
CA GLU A 74 -6.21 31.96 -5.20
C GLU A 74 -5.17 31.17 -5.98
N LYS A 75 -4.10 30.74 -5.31
CA LYS A 75 -3.08 29.87 -5.92
C LYS A 75 -3.62 28.52 -6.35
N MET A 76 -4.51 27.91 -5.56
CA MET A 76 -5.16 26.64 -5.92
C MET A 76 -6.01 26.81 -7.18
N ASN A 77 -6.73 27.92 -7.28
CA ASN A 77 -7.53 28.27 -8.46
C ASN A 77 -6.64 28.58 -9.67
N GLU A 78 -5.55 29.34 -9.48
CA GLU A 78 -4.56 29.63 -10.51
C GLU A 78 -3.95 28.33 -11.05
N ASN A 79 -3.50 27.43 -10.18
CA ASN A 79 -3.00 26.11 -10.58
C ASN A 79 -4.06 25.32 -11.36
N ARG A 80 -5.34 25.37 -10.93
CA ARG A 80 -6.43 24.70 -11.63
C ARG A 80 -6.69 25.27 -13.03
N LEU A 81 -6.50 26.57 -13.21
CA LEU A 81 -6.72 27.27 -14.48
C LEU A 81 -5.53 27.18 -15.43
N THR A 82 -4.31 27.20 -14.89
CA THR A 82 -3.05 27.16 -15.66
C THR A 82 -2.66 25.74 -16.08
N GLN A 83 -3.18 24.71 -15.40
CA GLN A 83 -3.05 23.34 -15.88
C GLN A 83 -3.74 23.25 -17.25
N PRO A 84 -2.99 22.96 -18.34
CA PRO A 84 -3.62 22.72 -19.63
C PRO A 84 -4.64 21.62 -19.40
N LYS A 85 -5.91 21.86 -19.75
CA LYS A 85 -6.97 20.85 -19.65
C LYS A 85 -6.45 19.63 -20.38
N ALA A 86 -5.96 18.64 -19.63
CA ALA A 86 -5.46 17.41 -20.19
C ALA A 86 -6.62 16.87 -21.01
N ARG A 87 -6.48 16.91 -22.33
CA ARG A 87 -7.44 16.26 -23.21
C ARG A 87 -7.52 14.84 -22.68
N LYS A 88 -8.74 14.39 -22.41
CA LYS A 88 -8.98 13.02 -21.98
C LYS A 88 -8.39 12.15 -23.07
N ASN A 89 -7.18 11.64 -22.87
CA ASN A 89 -6.59 10.61 -23.69
C ASN A 89 -7.33 9.34 -23.33
N ALA A 90 -8.59 9.25 -23.78
CA ALA A 90 -9.34 8.02 -23.85
C ALA A 90 -8.63 7.21 -24.93
N THR A 91 -7.64 6.43 -24.51
CA THR A 91 -7.01 5.40 -25.33
C THR A 91 -8.10 4.41 -25.73
N GLN A 92 -8.57 4.47 -26.98
CA GLN A 92 -9.51 3.47 -27.50
C GLN A 92 -8.89 2.06 -27.56
N ASN A 93 -7.57 1.92 -27.49
CA ASN A 93 -6.89 0.64 -27.76
C ASN A 93 -5.89 0.21 -26.67
N GLY A 94 -6.31 0.16 -25.40
CA GLY A 94 -5.71 -0.74 -24.40
C GLY A 94 -4.24 -0.53 -24.00
N LEU A 95 -4.05 -0.10 -22.75
CA LEU A 95 -2.86 -0.28 -21.91
C LEU A 95 -1.56 0.40 -22.41
N PHE A 96 -1.34 1.60 -21.85
CA PHE A 96 -0.11 2.41 -21.89
C PHE A 96 0.00 3.39 -23.07
N ASN A 97 -0.03 4.68 -22.75
CA ASN A 97 0.55 5.71 -23.61
C ASN A 97 2.05 5.41 -23.74
N LYS A 98 2.56 5.26 -24.97
CA LYS A 98 4.01 5.31 -25.22
C LYS A 98 4.49 6.68 -24.75
N PHE A 99 5.12 6.74 -23.59
CA PHE A 99 5.79 7.95 -23.15
C PHE A 99 7.11 8.04 -23.90
N GLU A 100 7.44 9.23 -24.38
CA GLU A 100 8.78 9.53 -24.88
C GLU A 100 9.73 9.54 -23.68
N TYR A 101 10.71 8.64 -23.66
CA TYR A 101 11.70 8.61 -22.58
C TYR A 101 12.55 9.87 -22.67
N THR A 102 12.31 10.81 -21.76
CA THR A 102 13.17 11.98 -21.59
C THR A 102 14.27 11.62 -20.58
N PRO A 103 15.52 11.39 -21.01
CA PRO A 103 16.59 11.03 -20.09
C PRO A 103 16.78 12.12 -19.04
N SER A 104 16.93 11.68 -17.79
CA SER A 104 17.24 12.56 -16.67
C SER A 104 18.65 13.16 -16.85
N ARG A 105 18.90 14.34 -16.29
CA ARG A 105 20.25 14.96 -16.29
C ARG A 105 21.32 14.05 -15.69
N PHE A 106 20.94 13.14 -14.79
CA PHE A 106 21.83 12.17 -14.18
C PHE A 106 22.12 10.96 -15.10
N SER A 107 21.27 10.69 -16.09
CA SER A 107 21.47 9.62 -17.08
C SER A 107 22.53 9.97 -18.15
N LEU A 108 22.99 11.23 -18.20
CA LEU A 108 24.04 11.66 -19.13
C LEU A 108 25.41 11.06 -18.77
N ALA A 109 25.71 10.93 -17.48
CA ALA A 109 26.98 10.34 -17.02
C ALA A 109 27.05 8.85 -17.39
N ASP A 110 25.98 8.10 -17.11
CA ASP A 110 25.88 6.69 -17.49
C ASP A 110 25.94 6.49 -19.01
N GLY A 111 25.31 7.39 -19.78
CA GLY A 111 25.39 7.41 -21.24
C GLY A 111 26.80 7.65 -21.77
N GLN A 112 27.56 8.55 -21.14
CA GLN A 112 28.95 8.83 -21.53
C GLN A 112 29.86 7.62 -21.26
N VAL A 113 29.71 6.97 -20.10
CA VAL A 113 30.47 5.76 -19.74
C VAL A 113 30.16 4.63 -20.72
N HIS A 114 28.88 4.44 -21.06
CA HIS A 114 28.47 3.43 -22.04
C HIS A 114 29.06 3.70 -23.43
N MET A 115 29.01 4.95 -23.89
CA MET A 115 29.59 5.36 -25.18
C MET A 115 31.12 5.23 -25.21
N GLU A 116 31.80 5.53 -24.11
CA GLU A 116 33.25 5.37 -23.99
C GLU A 116 33.65 3.89 -24.06
N ARG A 117 32.91 3.02 -23.39
CA ARG A 117 33.11 1.57 -23.47
C ARG A 117 32.97 1.07 -24.91
N LEU A 118 31.87 1.41 -25.59
CA LEU A 118 31.64 1.02 -26.99
C LEU A 118 32.74 1.54 -27.93
N ARG A 119 33.19 2.79 -27.73
CA ARG A 119 34.32 3.35 -28.50
C ARG A 119 35.62 2.60 -28.23
N SER A 120 35.87 2.21 -26.98
CA SER A 120 37.07 1.45 -26.62
C SER A 120 37.05 0.05 -27.23
N GLU A 121 35.89 -0.61 -27.25
CA GLU A 121 35.69 -1.92 -27.88
C GLU A 121 35.87 -1.81 -29.40
N ALA A 122 35.26 -0.79 -30.04
CA ALA A 122 35.41 -0.54 -31.47
C ALA A 122 36.88 -0.29 -31.88
N LYS A 123 37.61 0.54 -31.12
CA LYS A 123 39.05 0.77 -31.35
C LYS A 123 39.88 -0.50 -31.20
N ARG A 124 39.56 -1.36 -30.22
CA ARG A 124 40.22 -2.65 -30.06
C ARG A 124 39.99 -3.53 -31.29
N THR A 125 38.73 -3.64 -31.74
CA THR A 125 38.38 -4.45 -32.92
C THR A 125 38.99 -3.92 -34.22
N GLU A 126 39.15 -2.60 -34.36
CA GLU A 126 39.77 -1.96 -35.54
C GLU A 126 41.27 -2.27 -35.62
N ILE A 127 41.97 -2.30 -34.48
CA ILE A 127 43.42 -2.58 -34.42
C ILE A 127 43.68 -4.09 -34.53
N SER A 128 42.93 -4.90 -33.78
CA SER A 128 42.97 -6.36 -33.89
C SER A 128 41.60 -6.95 -33.53
N GLY A 129 41.00 -7.70 -34.46
CA GLY A 129 39.76 -8.44 -34.20
C GLY A 129 39.90 -9.61 -33.21
N GLN A 130 41.06 -9.74 -32.57
CA GLN A 130 41.37 -10.71 -31.54
C GLN A 130 41.90 -9.96 -30.32
N ASP A 131 41.52 -10.41 -29.13
CA ASP A 131 42.06 -9.87 -27.89
C ASP A 131 43.58 -10.10 -27.87
N PHE A 132 44.34 -9.10 -27.38
CA PHE A 132 45.78 -9.24 -27.23
C PHE A 132 46.09 -10.31 -26.19
N VAL A 133 46.45 -11.50 -26.67
CA VAL A 133 46.99 -12.56 -25.83
C VAL A 133 48.50 -12.36 -25.78
N SER A 134 49.03 -11.81 -24.68
CA SER A 134 50.47 -11.84 -24.42
C SER A 134 50.93 -13.29 -24.53
N GLY A 135 51.86 -13.58 -25.44
CA GLY A 135 52.45 -14.90 -25.66
C GLY A 135 53.33 -15.35 -24.48
N CYS A 136 52.75 -15.50 -23.29
CA CYS A 136 53.39 -16.12 -22.14
C CYS A 136 52.97 -17.61 -22.12
N GLY A 137 53.39 -18.34 -23.15
CA GLY A 137 53.05 -19.75 -23.32
C GLY A 137 54.24 -20.63 -23.68
N ALA A 138 55.49 -20.17 -23.48
CA ALA A 138 56.63 -21.07 -23.52
C ALA A 138 56.52 -22.02 -22.32
N ALA A 139 56.33 -23.31 -22.58
CA ALA A 139 56.37 -24.33 -21.54
C ALA A 139 57.77 -24.32 -20.90
N ARG A 140 57.86 -23.95 -19.62
CA ARG A 140 59.13 -23.87 -18.88
C ARG A 140 59.84 -25.22 -18.87
N LEU A 141 61.15 -25.20 -19.09
CA LEU A 141 61.98 -26.40 -19.03
C LEU A 141 62.25 -26.76 -17.56
N LYS A 142 62.47 -28.05 -17.28
CA LYS A 142 62.60 -28.58 -15.90
C LYS A 142 63.77 -28.00 -15.09
N HIS A 143 64.73 -27.37 -15.75
CA HIS A 143 65.96 -26.81 -15.16
C HIS A 143 65.94 -25.28 -15.09
N GLU A 144 64.85 -24.63 -15.51
CA GLU A 144 64.71 -23.18 -15.37
C GLU A 144 64.26 -22.83 -13.95
N ASP A 145 64.93 -21.84 -13.37
CA ASP A 145 64.61 -21.31 -12.04
C ASP A 145 63.15 -20.86 -11.99
N ALA A 146 62.41 -21.28 -10.96
CA ALA A 146 60.99 -21.02 -10.80
C ALA A 146 60.69 -19.62 -10.20
N PHE A 147 61.72 -18.88 -9.78
CA PHE A 147 61.62 -17.50 -9.32
C PHE A 147 61.06 -16.63 -10.46
N GLY A 148 59.79 -16.23 -10.35
CA GLY A 148 59.09 -15.39 -11.33
C GLY A 148 57.96 -16.08 -12.12
N ALA A 149 57.63 -17.35 -11.84
CA ALA A 149 56.39 -17.92 -12.36
C ALA A 149 55.19 -17.31 -11.64
N THR A 150 54.16 -16.87 -12.39
CA THR A 150 52.88 -16.39 -11.84
C THR A 150 52.21 -17.41 -10.90
N ASN A 151 52.50 -18.70 -11.09
CA ASN A 151 51.91 -19.80 -10.33
C ASN A 151 52.90 -20.41 -9.30
N PHE A 152 54.15 -19.93 -9.23
CA PHE A 152 55.13 -20.42 -8.27
C PHE A 152 54.95 -19.69 -6.95
N ARG A 153 54.40 -20.38 -5.96
CA ARG A 153 54.15 -19.85 -4.63
C ARG A 153 55.16 -20.46 -3.67
N TYR A 154 55.98 -19.63 -3.03
CA TYR A 154 56.96 -20.13 -2.07
C TYR A 154 56.27 -20.89 -0.93
N PRO A 155 56.87 -21.99 -0.43
CA PRO A 155 56.31 -22.75 0.70
C PRO A 155 56.09 -21.91 1.97
N HIS A 156 56.85 -20.84 2.16
CA HIS A 156 56.68 -19.90 3.29
C HIS A 156 55.66 -18.78 3.03
N MET A 157 55.14 -18.68 1.79
CA MET A 157 54.05 -17.79 1.37
C MET A 157 52.69 -18.51 1.36
N GLN A 158 52.65 -19.79 1.77
CA GLN A 158 51.47 -20.32 2.43
C GLN A 158 51.41 -19.63 3.79
N GLU A 159 50.64 -18.54 3.84
CA GLU A 159 50.32 -17.86 5.10
C GLU A 159 49.89 -18.92 6.13
N PRO A 160 50.68 -19.16 7.19
CA PRO A 160 50.34 -20.17 8.20
C PRO A 160 49.10 -19.79 9.00
N TYR A 161 48.64 -18.54 8.86
CA TYR A 161 47.52 -17.96 9.58
C TYR A 161 46.51 -17.34 8.61
N PRO A 162 45.19 -17.58 8.80
CA PRO A 162 44.12 -17.10 7.92
C PRO A 162 43.83 -15.60 8.15
N ASP A 163 44.80 -14.73 7.85
CA ASP A 163 44.73 -13.29 8.13
C ASP A 163 43.59 -12.60 7.36
N VAL A 164 43.28 -13.08 6.16
CA VAL A 164 42.18 -12.55 5.33
C VAL A 164 40.79 -12.71 6.00
N GLN A 165 40.61 -13.72 6.86
CA GLN A 165 39.36 -13.90 7.61
C GLN A 165 39.32 -13.01 8.85
N GLU A 166 40.46 -12.78 9.50
CA GLU A 166 40.57 -11.87 10.65
C GLU A 166 40.42 -10.41 10.22
N GLU A 167 41.02 -9.99 9.12
CA GLU A 167 40.82 -8.66 8.54
C GLU A 167 39.35 -8.41 8.17
N LYS A 168 38.67 -9.41 7.58
CA LYS A 168 37.23 -9.32 7.26
C LYS A 168 36.38 -9.21 8.52
N LYS A 169 36.71 -9.96 9.57
CA LYS A 169 36.03 -9.87 10.87
C LYS A 169 36.26 -8.51 11.52
N HIS A 170 37.50 -8.02 11.50
CA HIS A 170 37.88 -6.73 12.05
C HIS A 170 37.18 -5.59 11.32
N ARG A 171 37.10 -5.65 9.98
CA ARG A 171 36.36 -4.69 9.15
C ARG A 171 34.87 -4.66 9.49
N ARG A 172 34.22 -5.82 9.58
CA ARG A 172 32.80 -5.93 10.00
C ARG A 172 32.58 -5.37 11.40
N TYR A 173 33.50 -5.62 12.33
CA TYR A 173 33.43 -5.11 13.70
C TYR A 173 33.53 -3.59 13.75
N LEU A 174 34.47 -2.99 13.00
CA LEU A 174 34.60 -1.54 12.89
C LEU A 174 33.37 -0.91 12.22
N GLU A 175 32.81 -1.53 11.18
CA GLU A 175 31.57 -1.07 10.54
C GLU A 175 30.37 -1.14 11.49
N GLY A 176 30.24 -2.22 12.27
CA GLY A 176 29.21 -2.35 13.30
C GLY A 176 29.34 -1.32 14.42
N LYS A 177 30.56 -0.95 14.81
CA LYS A 177 30.81 0.11 15.81
C LYS A 177 30.47 1.53 15.35
N LYS A 178 30.43 1.79 14.04
CA LYS A 178 29.98 3.09 13.49
C LYS A 178 28.48 3.29 13.66
N ILE A 179 27.73 2.21 13.90
CA ILE A 179 26.29 2.23 14.15
C ILE A 179 26.10 2.51 15.66
N LEU A 180 26.14 3.79 16.04
CA LEU A 180 25.98 4.25 17.43
C LEU A 180 24.60 3.93 18.03
N TYR A 181 23.62 3.67 17.18
CA TYR A 181 22.25 3.34 17.54
C TYR A 181 21.81 2.15 16.69
N GLY A 182 21.25 1.11 17.32
CA GLY A 182 20.63 0.01 16.57
C GLY A 182 19.54 0.54 15.61
N ALA A 183 19.08 -0.30 14.68
CA ALA A 183 17.91 0.04 13.88
C ALA A 183 16.81 0.59 14.80
N PHE A 184 16.25 1.75 14.47
CA PHE A 184 15.18 2.33 15.27
C PHE A 184 14.05 1.30 15.38
N VAL A 185 13.95 0.68 16.55
CA VAL A 185 12.82 -0.16 16.92
C VAL A 185 11.90 0.76 17.70
N PRO A 186 10.78 1.23 17.10
CA PRO A 186 9.77 1.93 17.89
C PRO A 186 9.45 1.05 19.09
N CYS A 187 9.47 1.64 20.29
CA CYS A 187 9.11 0.95 21.52
C CYS A 187 7.83 0.14 21.27
N GLY A 188 7.93 -1.19 21.47
CA GLY A 188 7.13 -2.20 20.77
C GLY A 188 5.64 -1.86 20.66
N GLN A 189 5.05 -2.19 19.52
CA GLN A 189 3.62 -2.18 19.15
C GLN A 189 2.68 -2.07 20.36
N ARG A 190 2.59 -0.89 20.98
CA ARG A 190 1.54 -0.65 21.96
C ARG A 190 0.28 -0.58 21.11
N PRO A 191 -0.74 -1.40 21.40
CA PRO A 191 -2.01 -1.23 20.73
C PRO A 191 -2.41 0.24 20.89
N PRO A 192 -2.95 0.88 19.83
CA PRO A 192 -3.39 2.26 19.89
C PRO A 192 -4.16 2.52 21.18
N VAL A 193 -4.05 3.72 21.76
CA VAL A 193 -4.80 4.08 22.99
C VAL A 193 -6.30 3.87 22.82
N ASP A 194 -6.78 3.89 21.57
CA ASP A 194 -8.16 3.64 21.14
C ASP A 194 -8.37 2.25 20.51
N ALA A 195 -7.55 1.26 20.89
CA ALA A 195 -7.68 -0.09 20.39
C ALA A 195 -8.99 -0.71 20.88
N VAL A 196 -9.76 -1.25 19.94
CA VAL A 196 -11.01 -1.95 20.26
C VAL A 196 -10.67 -3.16 21.14
N THR A 197 -11.25 -3.21 22.34
CA THR A 197 -11.02 -4.29 23.30
C THR A 197 -12.25 -5.16 23.48
N ARG A 198 -12.07 -6.35 24.06
CA ARG A 198 -13.15 -7.28 24.43
C ARG A 198 -14.26 -6.64 25.27
N LYS A 199 -13.94 -5.59 26.03
CA LYS A 199 -14.91 -4.86 26.85
C LYS A 199 -16.00 -4.19 26.03
N LEU A 200 -15.76 -3.94 24.74
CA LEU A 200 -16.69 -3.28 23.83
C LEU A 200 -17.67 -4.25 23.16
N ILE A 201 -17.58 -5.56 23.38
CA ILE A 201 -18.48 -6.56 22.76
C ILE A 201 -19.97 -6.20 22.93
N PRO A 202 -20.47 -5.86 24.14
CA PRO A 202 -21.89 -5.52 24.31
C PRO A 202 -22.30 -4.33 23.44
N GLN A 203 -21.44 -3.31 23.36
CA GLN A 203 -21.68 -2.12 22.55
C GLN A 203 -21.66 -2.43 21.04
N ILE A 204 -20.74 -3.30 20.60
CA ILE A 204 -20.69 -3.76 19.20
C ILE A 204 -21.98 -4.49 18.83
N ILE A 205 -22.43 -5.40 19.68
CA ILE A 205 -23.67 -6.18 19.47
C ILE A 205 -24.87 -5.24 19.39
N GLN A 206 -24.98 -4.28 20.31
CA GLN A 206 -26.07 -3.31 20.30
C GLN A 206 -26.08 -2.47 19.00
N GLU A 207 -24.94 -1.87 18.64
CA GLU A 207 -24.85 -1.05 17.42
C GLU A 207 -25.10 -1.86 16.14
N MET A 208 -24.62 -3.11 16.08
CA MET A 208 -24.92 -4.00 14.95
C MET A 208 -26.41 -4.33 14.88
N HIS A 209 -27.05 -4.61 16.03
CA HIS A 209 -28.46 -4.93 16.09
C HIS A 209 -29.32 -3.75 15.64
N GLU A 210 -29.04 -2.53 16.11
CA GLU A 210 -29.76 -1.32 15.72
C GLU A 210 -29.71 -1.08 14.21
N VAL A 211 -28.53 -1.23 13.60
CA VAL A 211 -28.35 -1.00 12.15
C VAL A 211 -29.04 -2.08 11.33
N ILE A 212 -28.89 -3.36 11.68
CA ILE A 212 -29.52 -4.46 10.93
C ILE A 212 -31.05 -4.40 11.08
N ALA A 213 -31.57 -4.10 12.28
CA ALA A 213 -33.01 -3.96 12.50
C ALA A 213 -33.62 -2.77 11.73
N ALA A 214 -32.86 -1.68 11.56
CA ALA A 214 -33.31 -0.53 10.78
C ALA A 214 -33.41 -0.85 9.28
N ASP A 215 -32.43 -1.59 8.74
CA ASP A 215 -32.35 -1.95 7.31
C ASP A 215 -33.31 -3.13 6.96
N TRP A 216 -33.55 -4.03 7.91
CA TRP A 216 -34.35 -5.25 7.74
C TRP A 216 -35.47 -5.34 8.78
N GLN A 217 -36.50 -4.53 8.59
CA GLN A 217 -37.68 -4.51 9.46
C GLN A 217 -38.48 -5.81 9.29
N GLY A 218 -38.76 -6.49 10.41
CA GLY A 218 -39.60 -7.69 10.42
C GLY A 218 -38.86 -9.04 10.30
N LEU A 219 -37.53 -9.02 10.13
CA LEU A 219 -36.72 -10.25 10.19
C LEU A 219 -36.33 -10.59 11.62
N GLU A 220 -36.48 -11.87 11.99
CA GLU A 220 -36.04 -12.36 13.28
C GLU A 220 -34.56 -12.77 13.19
N PHE A 221 -33.71 -12.06 13.93
CA PHE A 221 -32.29 -12.35 14.02
C PHE A 221 -31.77 -12.18 15.44
N SER A 222 -30.67 -12.87 15.73
CA SER A 222 -29.97 -12.79 17.01
C SER A 222 -28.48 -12.60 16.77
N ILE A 223 -27.86 -11.76 17.59
CA ILE A 223 -26.41 -11.51 17.54
C ILE A 223 -25.82 -11.98 18.86
N SER A 224 -24.89 -12.93 18.79
CA SER A 224 -24.26 -13.49 19.99
C SER A 224 -22.75 -13.69 19.80
N PRO A 225 -21.96 -13.57 20.89
CA PRO A 225 -20.55 -13.95 20.86
C PRO A 225 -20.42 -15.47 20.86
N ALA A 226 -19.64 -16.02 19.93
CA ALA A 226 -19.30 -17.43 19.87
C ALA A 226 -18.13 -17.79 20.81
N ARG A 227 -17.88 -19.09 20.99
CA ARG A 227 -16.83 -19.61 21.90
C ARG A 227 -15.42 -19.22 21.48
N ASP A 228 -15.23 -18.97 20.20
CA ASP A 228 -13.99 -18.52 19.58
C ASP A 228 -13.84 -16.98 19.58
N GLU A 229 -14.70 -16.28 20.35
CA GLU A 229 -14.75 -14.83 20.46
C GLU A 229 -15.12 -14.10 19.15
N ASN A 230 -15.62 -14.83 18.15
CA ASN A 230 -16.25 -14.23 16.96
C ASN A 230 -17.66 -13.73 17.32
N ILE A 231 -18.12 -12.71 16.61
CA ILE A 231 -19.47 -12.17 16.75
C ILE A 231 -20.31 -12.79 15.63
N VAL A 232 -21.36 -13.50 15.99
CA VAL A 232 -22.16 -14.28 15.05
C VAL A 232 -23.55 -13.67 14.95
N VAL A 233 -23.98 -13.41 13.72
CA VAL A 233 -25.34 -12.99 13.40
C VAL A 233 -26.09 -14.21 12.86
N ARG A 234 -27.12 -14.63 13.56
CA ARG A 234 -28.00 -15.75 13.19
C ARG A 234 -29.35 -15.21 12.75
N PHE A 235 -29.72 -15.45 11.50
CA PHE A 235 -31.06 -15.18 10.98
C PHE A 235 -31.91 -16.45 11.01
N ASN A 236 -33.19 -16.34 11.36
CA ASN A 236 -34.12 -17.47 11.29
C ASN A 236 -34.46 -17.77 9.82
N GLU A 237 -34.15 -18.97 9.33
CA GLU A 237 -34.34 -19.36 7.93
C GLU A 237 -35.79 -19.21 7.46
N VAL A 238 -36.76 -19.41 8.36
CA VAL A 238 -38.20 -19.28 8.06
C VAL A 238 -38.61 -17.84 7.77
N SER A 239 -37.90 -16.86 8.34
CA SER A 239 -38.19 -15.43 8.17
C SER A 239 -37.55 -14.83 6.92
N ILE A 240 -36.69 -15.58 6.21
CA ILE A 240 -35.91 -15.08 5.08
C ILE A 240 -36.67 -15.33 3.77
N GLU A 241 -37.10 -14.25 3.12
CA GLU A 241 -37.71 -14.34 1.78
C GLU A 241 -36.69 -14.68 0.68
N CYS A 242 -35.45 -14.16 0.80
CA CYS A 242 -34.41 -14.35 -0.20
C CYS A 242 -33.00 -14.45 0.43
N GLU A 243 -32.47 -15.67 0.50
CA GLU A 243 -31.11 -15.94 1.03
C GLU A 243 -30.03 -15.18 0.24
N ASN A 244 -30.10 -15.21 -1.09
CA ASN A 244 -29.11 -14.53 -1.94
C ASN A 244 -29.07 -13.02 -1.69
N GLY A 245 -30.23 -12.41 -1.45
CA GLY A 245 -30.34 -10.99 -1.11
C GLY A 245 -29.69 -10.67 0.22
N LEU A 246 -29.93 -11.51 1.23
CA LEU A 246 -29.32 -11.37 2.55
C LEU A 246 -27.79 -11.55 2.51
N VAL A 247 -27.29 -12.53 1.77
CA VAL A 247 -25.84 -12.74 1.57
C VAL A 247 -25.19 -11.55 0.89
N ALA A 248 -25.82 -11.02 -0.17
CA ALA A 248 -25.34 -9.82 -0.86
C ALA A 248 -25.31 -8.61 0.08
N TYR A 249 -26.39 -8.42 0.85
CA TYR A 249 -26.46 -7.38 1.87
C TYR A 249 -25.33 -7.53 2.91
N MET A 250 -25.15 -8.70 3.51
CA MET A 250 -24.13 -8.93 4.53
C MET A 250 -22.71 -8.71 3.99
N ASN A 251 -22.45 -9.04 2.72
CA ASN A 251 -21.18 -8.76 2.06
C ASN A 251 -20.93 -7.24 1.90
N VAL A 252 -21.97 -6.46 1.60
CA VAL A 252 -21.89 -4.99 1.54
C VAL A 252 -21.75 -4.40 2.94
N PHE A 253 -22.51 -4.90 3.90
CA PHE A 253 -22.48 -4.49 5.30
C PHE A 253 -21.07 -4.61 5.88
N CYS A 254 -20.43 -5.78 5.73
CA CYS A 254 -19.07 -6.00 6.24
C CYS A 254 -18.02 -5.05 5.64
N LYS A 255 -18.20 -4.61 4.39
CA LYS A 255 -17.21 -3.79 3.68
C LYS A 255 -17.42 -2.29 3.83
N THR A 256 -18.67 -1.85 3.95
CA THR A 256 -19.03 -0.43 3.77
C THR A 256 -19.69 0.18 5.00
N ASN A 257 -20.25 -0.63 5.90
CA ASN A 257 -20.96 -0.11 7.05
C ASN A 257 -19.97 0.47 8.08
N ARG A 258 -20.41 1.54 8.75
CA ARG A 258 -19.64 2.24 9.78
C ARG A 258 -19.31 1.32 10.95
N VAL A 259 -20.21 0.41 11.35
CA VAL A 259 -20.03 -0.42 12.55
C VAL A 259 -18.86 -1.41 12.39
N PRO A 260 -18.81 -2.27 11.36
CA PRO A 260 -17.63 -3.10 11.09
C PRO A 260 -16.34 -2.30 10.95
N SER A 261 -16.39 -1.14 10.28
CA SER A 261 -15.20 -0.29 10.07
C SER A 261 -14.71 0.37 11.36
N LYS A 262 -15.62 0.86 12.21
CA LYS A 262 -15.33 1.49 13.51
C LYS A 262 -14.66 0.51 14.46
N TYR A 263 -15.10 -0.75 14.45
CA TYR A 263 -14.63 -1.77 15.37
C TYR A 263 -13.56 -2.71 14.78
N GLY A 264 -13.16 -2.50 13.52
CA GLY A 264 -12.16 -3.33 12.85
C GLY A 264 -12.60 -4.78 12.66
N LEU A 265 -13.90 -5.02 12.45
CA LEU A 265 -14.46 -6.37 12.27
C LEU A 265 -14.18 -6.89 10.87
N HIS A 266 -13.73 -8.15 10.79
CA HIS A 266 -13.42 -8.81 9.53
C HIS A 266 -14.38 -9.97 9.26
N LYS A 267 -14.70 -10.20 7.99
CA LYS A 267 -15.46 -11.37 7.57
C LYS A 267 -14.68 -12.66 7.86
N VAL A 268 -15.30 -13.60 8.57
CA VAL A 268 -14.86 -14.99 8.69
C VAL A 268 -15.44 -15.73 7.49
N ALA A 269 -14.61 -16.26 6.60
CA ALA A 269 -15.09 -16.92 5.38
C ALA A 269 -15.59 -18.34 5.67
N GLU A 270 -15.03 -18.98 6.69
CA GLU A 270 -15.32 -20.35 7.10
C GLU A 270 -16.77 -20.51 7.59
N ASP A 271 -17.24 -19.55 8.38
CA ASP A 271 -18.58 -19.52 8.98
C ASP A 271 -19.48 -18.44 8.34
N TRP A 272 -19.26 -18.15 7.04
CA TRP A 272 -20.09 -17.20 6.29
C TRP A 272 -21.17 -17.93 5.49
N ASN A 273 -22.43 -17.56 5.68
CA ASN A 273 -23.55 -18.25 5.07
C ASN A 273 -23.60 -19.74 5.46
N ALA A 274 -23.18 -20.07 6.68
CA ALA A 274 -23.18 -21.43 7.18
C ALA A 274 -24.59 -21.84 7.63
N LYS A 275 -24.98 -23.08 7.32
CA LYS A 275 -26.25 -23.70 7.71
C LYS A 275 -25.98 -25.01 8.46
N PRO A 276 -25.87 -24.98 9.79
CA PRO A 276 -25.61 -26.19 10.57
C PRO A 276 -26.84 -27.10 10.73
N GLY A 277 -27.98 -26.78 10.11
CA GLY A 277 -29.19 -27.62 10.10
C GLY A 277 -30.16 -27.37 11.24
N ASP A 278 -29.95 -26.31 12.01
CA ASP A 278 -30.81 -25.83 13.12
C ASP A 278 -31.87 -24.80 12.67
N GLY A 279 -32.08 -24.66 11.35
CA GLY A 279 -32.96 -23.65 10.76
C GLY A 279 -32.45 -22.22 10.88
N GLY A 280 -31.14 -22.02 11.09
CA GLY A 280 -30.51 -20.72 11.16
C GLY A 280 -29.49 -20.48 10.05
N LEU A 281 -29.41 -19.25 9.56
CA LEU A 281 -28.36 -18.78 8.67
C LEU A 281 -27.33 -17.94 9.43
N TYR A 282 -26.07 -18.32 9.34
CA TYR A 282 -25.00 -17.77 10.17
C TYR A 282 -24.03 -16.89 9.39
N PHE A 283 -23.69 -15.74 9.97
CA PHE A 283 -22.65 -14.83 9.49
C PHE A 283 -21.71 -14.44 10.63
N ALA A 284 -20.45 -14.85 10.56
CA ALA A 284 -19.45 -14.57 11.57
C ALA A 284 -18.53 -13.37 11.23
N PHE A 285 -18.36 -12.50 12.22
CA PHE A 285 -17.45 -11.36 12.23
C PHE A 285 -16.33 -11.59 13.24
N ARG A 286 -15.10 -11.32 12.82
CA ARG A 286 -13.88 -11.47 13.61
C ARG A 286 -13.39 -10.12 14.12
N PRO A 287 -13.38 -9.88 15.44
CA PRO A 287 -12.77 -8.70 16.02
C PRO A 287 -11.23 -8.71 15.92
N PRO A 288 -10.56 -7.55 16.07
CA PRO A 288 -9.11 -7.43 15.85
C PRO A 288 -8.25 -8.18 16.88
N TRP A 289 -8.78 -8.54 18.05
CA TRP A 289 -8.06 -9.34 19.05
C TRP A 289 -8.09 -10.85 18.79
N VAL A 290 -8.96 -11.31 17.88
CA VAL A 290 -9.07 -12.74 17.54
C VAL A 290 -8.08 -13.05 16.42
N LYS A 291 -7.09 -13.89 16.72
CA LYS A 291 -6.05 -14.28 15.76
C LYS A 291 -6.63 -15.14 14.64
N ASN A 292 -6.13 -14.94 13.42
CA ASN A 292 -6.62 -15.71 12.29
C ASN A 292 -5.86 -17.04 12.15
N ARG A 293 -6.49 -18.12 12.58
CA ARG A 293 -5.93 -19.48 12.51
C ARG A 293 -5.50 -19.88 11.08
N SER A 294 -6.18 -19.37 10.04
CA SER A 294 -5.90 -19.71 8.64
C SER A 294 -4.80 -18.86 7.97
N LYS A 295 -4.50 -17.65 8.46
CA LYS A 295 -3.38 -16.83 7.93
C LYS A 295 -2.07 -17.03 8.70
N ASP A 296 -2.13 -17.40 9.97
CA ASP A 296 -0.94 -17.65 10.80
C ASP A 296 -0.23 -18.98 10.44
N LEU A 297 -0.85 -19.83 9.61
CA LEU A 297 -0.27 -21.07 9.07
C LEU A 297 0.58 -20.88 7.81
N ILE A 298 0.66 -19.67 7.22
CA ILE A 298 1.63 -19.38 6.16
C ILE A 298 2.99 -19.14 6.83
N VAL A 299 3.58 -20.21 7.36
CA VAL A 299 5.01 -20.27 7.62
C VAL A 299 5.66 -20.27 6.24
N PHE A 300 6.32 -19.17 5.88
CA PHE A 300 7.30 -19.17 4.81
C PHE A 300 8.39 -20.16 5.20
N VAL A 301 8.26 -21.42 4.77
CA VAL A 301 9.38 -22.35 4.73
C VAL A 301 10.33 -21.78 3.68
N ASN A 302 11.30 -20.98 4.13
CA ASN A 302 12.48 -20.70 3.34
C ASN A 302 13.20 -22.04 3.14
N SER A 303 12.88 -22.72 2.05
CA SER A 303 13.66 -23.82 1.49
C SER A 303 14.96 -23.26 0.93
N SER A 304 15.88 -22.87 1.82
CA SER A 304 17.26 -22.57 1.50
C SER A 304 18.16 -23.48 2.34
N ASN A 305 18.13 -24.77 2.02
CA ASN A 305 19.22 -25.71 2.25
C ASN A 305 19.10 -26.84 1.22
N ALA A 306 19.31 -26.47 -0.04
CA ALA A 306 19.61 -27.40 -1.11
C ALA A 306 21.12 -27.39 -1.35
N SER A 307 21.84 -28.28 -0.66
CA SER A 307 23.17 -28.84 -0.99
C SER A 307 23.60 -29.68 0.23
N ALA A 308 24.00 -30.95 0.16
CA ALA A 308 24.54 -31.72 -0.95
C ALA A 308 24.32 -33.21 -0.67
N SER A 309 23.99 -33.97 -1.72
CA SER A 309 24.11 -35.43 -1.74
C SER A 309 25.59 -35.82 -1.90
N PRO A 310 26.14 -36.75 -1.10
CA PRO A 310 27.40 -37.40 -1.44
C PRO A 310 27.13 -38.48 -2.50
N ARG A 311 27.86 -38.43 -3.61
CA ARG A 311 27.99 -39.56 -4.54
C ARG A 311 29.02 -40.51 -3.92
N ASP A 312 28.56 -41.66 -3.45
CA ASP A 312 29.41 -42.82 -3.24
C ASP A 312 29.60 -43.53 -4.59
N ASN A 313 30.86 -43.65 -5.00
CA ASN A 313 31.33 -44.59 -6.01
C ASN A 313 32.31 -45.55 -5.30
N GLN A 314 31.83 -46.76 -5.02
CA GLN A 314 32.59 -48.01 -5.09
C GLN A 314 31.67 -49.09 -5.64
#